data_AF-A0A936Z3I9-F1
#
_entry.id   AF-A0A936Z3I9-F1
#
_cell.length_a   1.000
_cell.length_b   1.000
_cell.length_c   1.000
_cell.angle_alpha   90.00
_cell.angle_beta   90.00
_cell.angle_gamma   90.00
#
_symmetry.space_group_name_H-M   'P 1'
#
loop_
_entity.id
_entity.type
_entity.pdbx_description
1 polymer ?
#
loop_
_entity_poly.entity_id
_entity_poly.type
_entity_poly.pdbx_seq_one_letter_code
_entity_poly.pdbx_strand_id
1 'polypeptide(L)' 'MFLASPELAAIASKLGPIPTVAEYHADVGVINKEAGKVYRYMNFDQIAEYAEAAKEVTA' A
#
# COMPACT_ATOMS: atom_id res chain seq x y z
N MET A 1 3.40 22.90 2.38
CA MET A 1 3.26 21.48 2.72
C MET A 1 1.81 21.08 2.43
N PHE A 2 1.58 20.00 1.69
CA PHE A 2 0.25 19.54 1.26
C PHE A 2 -0.03 18.15 1.87
N LEU A 3 -1.29 17.89 2.26
CA LEU A 3 -1.73 16.55 2.62
C LEU A 3 -2.27 15.83 1.37
N ALA A 4 -1.78 14.63 1.13
CA ALA A 4 -2.11 13.81 -0.02
C ALA A 4 -2.12 12.32 0.36
N SER A 5 -2.80 11.48 -0.43
CA SER A 5 -2.72 10.03 -0.27
C SER A 5 -1.32 9.51 -0.65
N PRO A 6 -0.91 8.33 -0.16
CA PRO A 6 0.37 7.72 -0.53
C PRO A 6 0.54 7.53 -2.05
N GLU A 7 -0.53 7.18 -2.76
CA GLU A 7 -0.53 6.97 -4.22
C GLU A 7 -0.31 8.29 -4.97
N LEU A 8 -1.00 9.36 -4.55
CA LEU A 8 -0.82 10.69 -5.12
C LEU A 8 0.58 11.23 -4.84
N ALA A 9 1.11 11.00 -3.65
CA ALA A 9 2.47 11.39 -3.29
C ALA A 9 3.52 10.64 -4.13
N ALA A 10 3.34 9.34 -4.35
CA ALA A 10 4.24 8.54 -5.19
C ALA A 10 4.27 9.02 -6.65
N ILE A 11 3.11 9.36 -7.22
CA ILE A 11 3.02 9.91 -8.59
C ILE A 11 3.66 11.30 -8.66
N ALA A 12 3.39 12.17 -7.69
CA ALA A 12 4.02 13.49 -7.64
C ALA A 12 5.55 13.41 -7.48
N SER A 13 6.06 12.47 -6.68
CA SER A 13 7.50 12.22 -6.57
C SER A 13 8.13 11.69 -7.87
N LYS A 14 7.38 10.89 -8.65
CA LYS A 14 7.83 10.40 -9.96
C LYS A 14 7.88 11.52 -11.01
N LEU A 15 6.88 12.41 -11.02
CA LEU A 15 6.74 13.44 -12.05
C LEU A 15 7.54 14.71 -11.72
N GLY A 16 7.66 15.08 -10.43
CA GLY A 16 8.28 16.33 -9.96
C GLY A 16 7.28 17.42 -9.55
N PRO A 17 6.21 17.71 -10.33
CA PRO A 17 5.11 18.58 -9.90
C PRO A 17 3.88 17.79 -9.42
N ILE A 18 2.90 18.51 -8.87
CA ILE A 18 1.57 17.94 -8.58
C ILE A 18 0.90 17.58 -9.93
N PRO A 19 0.48 16.32 -10.14
CA PRO A 19 -0.13 15.88 -11.40
C PRO A 19 -1.48 16.55 -11.64
N THR A 20 -1.86 16.65 -12.91
CA THR A 20 -3.26 16.92 -13.28
C THR A 20 -4.13 15.70 -13.01
N VAL A 21 -5.46 15.90 -12.97
CA VAL A 21 -6.43 14.81 -12.76
C VAL A 21 -6.30 13.73 -13.83
N ALA A 22 -6.06 14.10 -15.09
CA ALA A 22 -5.90 13.16 -16.18
C ALA A 22 -4.64 12.28 -16.01
N GLU A 23 -3.51 12.88 -15.64
CA GLU A 23 -2.25 12.18 -15.40
C GLU A 23 -2.35 11.24 -14.19
N TYR A 24 -3.00 11.70 -13.12
CA TYR A 24 -3.27 10.88 -11.94
C TYR A 24 -4.06 9.61 -12.30
N HIS A 25 -5.16 9.73 -13.04
CA HIS A 25 -5.97 8.57 -13.42
C HIS A 25 -5.24 7.61 -14.38
N ALA A 26 -4.37 8.13 -15.24
CA ALA A 26 -3.56 7.29 -16.13
C ALA A 26 -2.55 6.43 -15.35
N ASP A 27 -1.84 7.01 -14.39
CA ASP A 27 -0.82 6.31 -13.58
C ASP A 27 -1.45 5.43 -12.48
N VAL A 28 -2.51 5.88 -11.80
CA VAL A 28 -3.22 5.07 -10.78
C VAL A 28 -3.92 3.86 -11.40
N GLY A 29 -4.37 3.95 -12.65
CA GLY A 29 -4.95 2.81 -13.36
C GLY A 29 -4.00 1.61 -13.45
N VAL A 30 -2.69 1.84 -13.48
CA VAL A 30 -1.67 0.79 -13.46
C VAL A 30 -1.53 0.20 -12.05
N ILE A 31 -1.50 1.04 -11.02
CA ILE A 31 -1.38 0.63 -9.61
C ILE A 31 -2.57 -0.25 -9.20
N ASN A 32 -3.77 0.09 -9.69
CA ASN A 32 -4.99 -0.64 -9.37
C ASN A 32 -5.07 -2.06 -9.98
N LYS A 33 -4.29 -2.38 -11.02
CA LYS A 33 -4.32 -3.72 -11.64
C LYS A 33 -3.91 -4.85 -10.69
N GLU A 34 -3.06 -4.55 -9.71
CA GLU A 34 -2.60 -5.50 -8.70
C GLU A 34 -3.09 -5.13 -7.29
N ALA A 35 -4.12 -4.28 -7.17
CA ALA A 35 -4.62 -3.77 -5.90
C ALA A 35 -4.91 -4.89 -4.88
N GLY A 36 -5.47 -6.02 -5.32
CA GLY A 36 -5.76 -7.16 -4.44
C GLY A 36 -4.51 -7.84 -3.85
N LYS A 37 -3.33 -7.66 -4.44
CA LYS A 37 -2.05 -8.15 -3.89
C LYS A 37 -1.34 -7.10 -3.07
N VAL A 38 -1.48 -5.82 -3.43
CA VAL A 38 -0.80 -4.69 -2.78
C VAL A 38 -1.51 -4.29 -1.48
N TYR A 39 -2.84 -4.22 -1.48
CA TYR A 39 -3.63 -3.87 -0.29
C TYR A 39 -3.97 -5.11 0.53
N ARG A 40 -2.94 -5.77 1.06
CA ARG A 40 -3.10 -6.90 1.99
C ARG A 40 -2.89 -6.43 3.42
N TYR A 41 -3.85 -6.75 4.28
CA TYR A 41 -3.67 -6.60 5.72
C TYR A 41 -2.74 -7.68 6.24
N MET A 42 -1.89 -7.30 7.20
CA MET A 42 -1.01 -8.22 7.90
C MET A 42 -1.80 -8.90 9.02
N ASN A 43 -2.29 -10.09 8.75
CA ASN A 43 -2.97 -10.95 9.73
C ASN A 43 -1.92 -11.87 10.37
N PHE A 44 -1.46 -11.54 11.57
CA PHE A 44 -0.39 -12.28 12.25
C PHE A 44 -0.76 -13.74 12.54
N ASP A 45 -2.05 -14.04 12.73
CA ASP A 45 -2.58 -15.40 12.91
C ASP A 45 -2.44 -16.28 11.65
N GLN A 46 -2.33 -15.65 10.47
CA GLN A 46 -2.20 -16.34 9.17
C GLN A 46 -0.75 -16.52 8.74
N ILE A 47 0.20 -16.02 9.54
CA ILE A 47 1.64 -16.12 9.27
C ILE A 47 2.21 -17.16 10.24
N ALA A 48 2.66 -18.29 9.70
CA ALA A 48 3.12 -19.43 10.49
C ALA A 48 4.15 -19.06 11.56
N GLU A 49 5.11 -18.20 11.24
CA GLU A 49 6.14 -17.75 12.20
C GLU A 49 5.54 -17.08 13.45
N TYR A 50 4.55 -16.22 13.28
CA TYR A 50 3.88 -15.54 14.40
C TYR A 50 2.90 -16.47 15.13
N ALA A 51 2.22 -17.35 14.39
CA ALA A 51 1.30 -18.32 14.96
C ALA A 51 2.02 -19.37 15.83
N GLU A 52 3.21 -19.81 15.45
CA GLU A 52 4.02 -20.74 16.25
C GLU A 52 4.60 -20.05 17.48
N ALA A 53 5.17 -18.85 17.33
CA ALA A 53 5.68 -18.08 18.47
C ALA A 53 4.59 -17.80 19.52
N ALA A 54 3.35 -17.55 19.09
CA ALA A 54 2.23 -17.34 20.00
C ALA A 54 1.86 -18.60 20.82
N LYS A 55 2.12 -19.81 20.32
CA LYS A 55 1.86 -21.08 21.04
C LYS A 55 2.89 -21.34 22.14
N GLU A 56 4.09 -20.80 22.00
CA GLU A 56 5.17 -20.96 22.98
C GLU A 56 5.02 -20.04 24.21
N VAL A 57 4.12 -19.06 24.15
CA VAL A 57 3.83 -18.15 25.27
C VAL A 57 2.74 -18.74 26.16
N THR A 58 3.10 -19.17 27.36
CA THR A 58 2.13 -19.50 28.43
C THR A 58 1.68 -18.24 29.17
N ALA A 59 0.38 -18.17 29.48
CA ALA A 59 -0.26 -17.05 30.19
C ALA A 59 0.25 -16.84 31.62
#